data_AF-A0A845BJX2-F1
#
_entry.id   AF-A0A845BJX2-F1
#
_cell.length_a   1.000
_cell.length_b   1.000
_cell.length_c   1.000
_cell.angle_alpha   90.00
_cell.angle_beta   90.00
_cell.angle_gamma   90.00
#
_symmetry.space_group_name_H-M   'P 1'
#
loop_
_entity.id
_entity.type
_entity.pdbx_description
1 polymer ?
#
loop_
_entity_poly.entity_id
_entity_poly.type
_entity_poly.pdbx_seq_one_letter_code
_entity_poly.pdbx_strand_id
1 'polypeptide(L)' 'MKPQPSFDIDFDKRNNATLRIVCSKCGHENPHHLTSLSPDEDILCTQCATNITLDLEGINLATRKAAEIRQAYGA' A
#
# COMPACT_ATOMS: atom_id res chain seq x y z
N MET A 1 -17.05 9.14 -4.56
CA MET A 1 -15.83 8.59 -3.94
C MET A 1 -15.44 7.36 -4.73
N LYS A 2 -14.23 7.33 -5.32
CA LYS A 2 -13.73 6.11 -5.97
C LYS A 2 -13.43 5.08 -4.87
N PRO A 3 -13.78 3.80 -5.03
CA PRO A 3 -13.43 2.79 -4.05
C PRO A 3 -11.90 2.70 -3.97
N GLN A 4 -11.33 3.01 -2.79
CA GLN A 4 -9.90 2.82 -2.55
C GLN A 4 -9.60 1.31 -2.46
N PRO A 5 -8.48 0.85 -3.05
CA PRO A 5 -8.08 -0.55 -2.93
C PRO A 5 -7.78 -0.89 -1.47
N SER A 6 -8.15 -2.10 -1.04
CA SER A 6 -7.77 -2.60 0.29
C SER A 6 -6.26 -2.87 0.34
N PHE A 7 -5.64 -2.50 1.45
CA PHE A 7 -4.21 -2.71 1.65
C PHE A 7 -3.87 -3.07 3.10
N ASP A 8 -2.79 -3.84 3.24
CA ASP A 8 -2.13 -4.16 4.50
C ASP A 8 -0.72 -3.57 4.53
N ILE A 9 -0.16 -3.45 5.73
CA ILE A 9 1.18 -2.90 5.95
C ILE A 9 2.05 -3.94 6.64
N ASP A 10 3.18 -4.22 6.03
CA ASP A 10 4.22 -5.08 6.54
C ASP A 10 5.51 -4.28 6.76
N PHE A 11 6.38 -4.77 7.65
CA PHE A 11 7.69 -4.16 7.89
C PHE A 11 8.79 -5.15 7.56
N ASP A 12 9.74 -4.71 6.72
CA ASP A 12 10.93 -5.51 6.48
C ASP A 12 11.87 -5.54 7.70
N LYS A 13 12.92 -6.36 7.64
CA LYS A 13 13.92 -6.48 8.72
C LYS A 13 14.68 -5.19 9.02
N ARG A 14 14.63 -4.20 8.13
CA ARG A 14 15.23 -2.87 8.28
C ARG A 14 14.20 -1.83 8.72
N ASN A 15 13.00 -2.27 9.11
CA ASN A 15 11.88 -1.44 9.53
C ASN A 15 11.33 -0.53 8.42
N ASN A 16 11.49 -0.91 7.15
CA ASN A 16 10.84 -0.20 6.04
C ASN A 16 9.41 -0.71 5.86
N ALA A 17 8.46 0.22 5.75
CA ALA A 17 7.06 -0.10 5.52
C ALA A 17 6.83 -0.52 4.06
N THR A 18 6.27 -1.71 3.88
CA THR A 18 5.83 -2.26 2.61
C THR A 18 4.31 -2.36 2.62
N LEU A 19 3.68 -1.71 1.64
CA LEU A 19 2.24 -1.75 1.41
C LEU A 19 1.89 -2.95 0.54
N ARG A 20 1.03 -3.84 1.03
CA ARG A 20 0.47 -4.96 0.25
C ARG A 20 -0.89 -4.53 -0.29
N ILE A 21 -0.93 -4.11 -1.55
CA ILE A 21 -2.14 -3.59 -2.17
C ILE A 21 -2.87 -4.74 -2.88
N VAL A 22 -4.09 -5.03 -2.44
CA VAL A 22 -4.90 -6.10 -3.04
C VAL A 22 -5.52 -5.59 -4.34
N CYS A 23 -5.24 -6.27 -5.45
CA CYS A 23 -5.85 -5.98 -6.73
C CYS A 23 -7.36 -6.29 -6.67
N SER A 24 -8.21 -5.30 -6.91
CA SER A 24 -9.67 -5.46 -6.91
C SER A 24 -10.19 -6.40 -8.01
N LYS A 25 -9.39 -6.66 -9.05
CA LYS A 25 -9.79 -7.51 -10.18
C LYS A 25 -9.46 -8.98 -10.00
N CYS A 26 -8.26 -9.31 -9.54
CA CYS A 26 -7.79 -10.70 -9.42
C CYS A 26 -7.49 -11.14 -7.99
N GLY A 27 -7.59 -10.24 -7.00
CA GLY A 27 -7.28 -10.52 -5.59
C GLY A 27 -5.79 -10.67 -5.28
N HIS A 28 -4.90 -10.44 -6.26
CA HIS A 28 -3.46 -10.54 -6.04
C HIS A 28 -2.95 -9.44 -5.12
N GLU A 29 -2.10 -9.79 -4.16
CA GLU A 29 -1.37 -8.83 -3.36
C GLU A 29 -0.17 -8.29 -4.13
N ASN A 30 -0.07 -6.97 -4.26
CA ASN A 30 1.05 -6.31 -4.92
C ASN A 30 1.85 -5.58 -3.83
N PRO A 31 3.02 -6.10 -3.42
CA PRO A 31 3.86 -5.47 -2.40
C PRO A 31 4.66 -4.30 -3.00
N HIS A 32 4.52 -3.11 -2.43
CA HIS A 32 5.26 -1.91 -2.82
C HIS A 32 5.80 -1.19 -1.58
N HIS A 33 7.04 -0.72 -1.64
CA HIS A 33 7.58 0.12 -0.58
C HIS A 33 6.80 1.43 -0.51
N LEU A 34 6.34 1.81 0.69
CA LEU A 34 5.53 3.01 0.88
C LEU A 34 6.26 4.28 0.40
N THR A 35 7.59 4.32 0.58
CA THR A 35 8.44 5.44 0.15
C THR A 35 8.59 5.57 -1.37
N SER A 36 8.20 4.54 -2.13
CA SER A 36 8.28 4.50 -3.59
C SER A 36 6.93 4.76 -4.26
N LEU A 37 5.86 4.97 -3.49
CA LEU A 37 4.53 5.25 -4.02
C LEU A 37 4.32 6.76 -4.18
N SER A 38 3.81 7.16 -5.35
CA SER A 38 3.34 8.52 -5.60
C SER A 38 1.81 8.55 -5.70
N PRO A 39 1.16 9.63 -5.27
CA PRO A 39 -0.29 9.78 -5.42
C PRO A 39 -0.69 9.82 -6.88
N ASP A 40 -1.82 9.18 -7.19
CA ASP A 40 -2.40 9.09 -8.53
C ASP A 40 -1.48 8.43 -9.57
N GLU A 41 -0.42 7.73 -9.13
CA GLU A 41 0.43 6.90 -9.98
C GLU A 41 -0.20 5.53 -10.16
N ASP A 42 -0.22 5.06 -11.41
CA ASP A 42 -0.76 3.75 -11.76
C ASP A 42 0.25 2.64 -11.44
N ILE A 43 -0.16 1.74 -10.56
CA ILE A 43 0.57 0.53 -10.23
C ILE A 43 0.02 -0.62 -11.06
N LEU A 44 0.86 -1.22 -11.90
CA LEU A 44 0.44 -2.36 -12.70
C LEU A 44 0.41 -3.64 -11.86
N CYS A 45 -0.76 -4.27 -11.76
CA CYS A 45 -0.86 -5.57 -11.12
C CYS A 45 -0.06 -6.63 -11.88
N THR A 46 0.87 -7.29 -11.19
CA THR A 46 1.79 -8.29 -11.77
C THR A 46 1.07 -9.54 -12.29
N GLN A 47 -0.12 -9.85 -11.78
CA GLN A 47 -0.86 -11.06 -12.16
C GLN A 47 -1.84 -10.83 -13.32
N CYS A 48 -2.57 -9.71 -13.34
CA CYS A 48 -3.66 -9.49 -14.30
C CYS A 48 -3.50 -8.22 -15.16
N ALA A 49 -2.35 -7.55 -15.06
CA ALA A 49 -2.02 -6.33 -15.80
C ALA A 49 -3.07 -5.22 -15.68
N THR A 50 -3.79 -5.17 -14.55
CA THR A 50 -4.76 -4.12 -14.27
C THR A 50 -4.12 -3.01 -13.45
N ASN A 51 -4.42 -1.76 -13.82
CA ASN A 51 -3.92 -0.60 -13.10
C ASN A 51 -4.63 -0.48 -11.75
N ILE A 52 -3.83 -0.30 -10.71
CA ILE A 52 -4.25 -0.02 -9.35
C ILE A 52 -3.75 1.38 -9.05
N THR A 53 -4.66 2.29 -8.75
CA THR A 53 -4.30 3.68 -8.44
C THR A 53 -4.58 3.92 -6.95
N LEU A 54 -3.60 4.47 -6.24
CA LEU A 54 -3.79 5.00 -4.90
C LEU A 54 -3.84 6.52 -4.99
N ASP A 55 -4.93 7.12 -4.51
CA ASP A 55 -5.02 8.56 -4.39
C ASP A 55 -4.19 9.07 -3.20
N LEU A 56 -4.05 10.40 -3.10
CA LEU A 56 -3.34 11.04 -1.99
C LEU A 56 -3.92 10.66 -0.62
N GLU A 57 -5.23 10.44 -0.52
CA GLU A 57 -5.87 10.04 0.73
C GLU A 57 -5.47 8.63 1.16
N GLY A 58 -5.43 7.68 0.21
CA GLY A 58 -4.97 6.31 0.42
C GLY A 58 -3.50 6.26 0.85
N ILE A 59 -2.63 7.06 0.24
CA ILE A 59 -1.21 7.15 0.65
C ILE A 59 -1.08 7.76 2.06
N ASN A 60 -1.85 8.81 2.36
CA ASN A 60 -1.85 9.41 3.70
C ASN A 60 -2.39 8.45 4.77
N LEU A 61 -3.40 7.64 4.43
CA LEU A 61 -3.91 6.59 5.32
C LEU A 61 -2.87 5.49 5.55
N ALA A 62 -2.21 5.02 4.49
CA ALA A 62 -1.12 4.03 4.58
C ALA A 62 0.04 4.55 5.44
N THR A 63 0.43 5.81 5.26
CA THR A 63 1.49 6.45 6.04
C THR A 63 1.14 6.55 7.53
N ARG A 64 -0.10 6.94 7.86
CA ARG A 64 -0.57 7.01 9.24
C ARG A 64 -0.58 5.63 9.90
N LYS A 65 -1.17 4.62 9.25
CA LYS A 65 -1.18 3.25 9.76
C LYS A 65 0.24 2.69 9.96
N ALA A 66 1.17 2.98 9.05
CA ALA A 66 2.56 2.57 9.22
C ALA A 66 3.20 3.21 10.47
N ALA A 67 2.92 4.50 10.72
CA ALA A 67 3.39 5.18 11.92
C ALA A 67 2.77 4.59 13.20
N GLU A 68 1.47 4.28 13.19
CA GLU A 68 0.77 3.64 14.32
C GLU A 68 1.35 2.25 14.63
N ILE A 69 1.58 1.43 13.59
CA ILE A 69 2.19 0.11 13.75
C ILE A 69 3.60 0.26 14.33
N ARG A 70 4.44 1.17 13.80
CA ARG A 70 5.78 1.41 14.36
C ARG A 70 5.74 1.79 15.84
N GLN A 71 4.78 2.59 16.26
CA GLN A 71 4.62 2.95 17.67
C GLN A 71 4.16 1.77 18.52
N ALA A 72 3.27 0.92 18.01
CA ALA A 72 2.77 -0.25 18.72
C ALA A 72 3.82 -1.36 18.91
N TYR A 73 4.69 -1.57 17.92
CA TYR A 73 5.76 -2.57 17.97
C TYR A 73 7.11 -2.02 18.46
N GLY A 74 7.22 -0.70 18.66
CA GLY A 74 8.44 0.01 19.07
C GLY A 74 8.54 0.33 20.58
N ALA A 75 7.79 -0.39 21.42
CA ALA A 75 7.87 -0.30 22.88
C ALA A 75 8.69 -1.47 23.47
#